data_AF-A0AAN0JJM6-F1
#
_entry.id   AF-A0AAN0JJM6-F1
#
_cell.length_a   1.000
_cell.length_b   1.000
_cell.length_c   1.000
_cell.angle_alpha   90.00
_cell.angle_beta   90.00
_cell.angle_gamma   90.00
#
_symmetry.space_group_name_H-M   'P 1'
#
loop_
_entity.id
_entity.type
_entity.pdbx_description
1 polymer ?
#
loop_
_entity_poly.entity_id
_entity_poly.type
_entity_poly.pdbx_seq_one_letter_code
_entity_poly.pdbx_strand_id
1 'polypeptide(L)'
;MMYTIYAEGTPVREFKKQVIEEAKVQEIEIDCVLELDKMRLRNKRGVSPGRVYFDDEWINTSREMYVEPLKGPEKKYKAQRQVYVIRWRPSQCSVDPIEEIILDNDDPKHSASPNG
;
A
#
# COMPACT_ATOMS: atom_id res chain seq x y z
N MET A 1 -12.10 2.53 -12.54
CA MET A 1 -10.64 2.76 -12.69
C MET A 1 -10.48 4.22 -13.12
N MET A 2 -9.75 5.01 -12.34
CA MET A 2 -9.55 6.45 -12.55
C MET A 2 -8.25 6.68 -13.33
N TYR A 3 -8.27 7.58 -14.32
CA TYR A 3 -7.08 7.95 -15.10
C TYR A 3 -6.79 9.44 -14.91
N THR A 4 -5.78 9.74 -14.10
CA THR A 4 -5.30 11.10 -13.86
C THR A 4 -3.80 11.13 -14.08
N ILE A 5 -3.33 12.13 -14.82
CA ILE A 5 -1.91 12.33 -15.14
C ILE A 5 -1.35 13.31 -14.12
N TYR A 6 -0.23 12.94 -13.50
CA TYR A 6 0.47 13.76 -12.53
C TYR A 6 1.92 13.99 -12.97
N ALA A 7 2.51 15.10 -12.53
CA ALA A 7 3.88 15.44 -12.87
C ALA A 7 4.88 14.53 -12.13
N GLU A 8 5.83 13.98 -12.87
CA GLU A 8 7.03 13.36 -12.28
C GLU A 8 7.79 14.40 -11.43
N GLY A 9 8.36 13.98 -10.31
CA GLY A 9 9.00 14.88 -9.37
C GLY A 9 8.00 15.65 -8.50
N THR A 10 6.75 15.21 -8.37
CA THR A 10 5.85 15.71 -7.33
C THR A 10 6.19 15.04 -5.98
N PRO A 11 6.27 15.76 -4.86
CA PRO A 11 6.37 15.14 -3.53
C PRO A 11 5.19 14.20 -3.26
N VAL A 12 5.45 13.02 -2.72
CA VAL A 12 4.44 11.98 -2.51
C VAL A 12 3.26 12.50 -1.67
N ARG A 13 3.56 13.28 -0.61
CA ARG A 13 2.53 13.87 0.25
C ARG A 13 1.63 14.85 -0.48
N GLU A 14 2.16 15.63 -1.44
CA GLU A 14 1.37 16.56 -2.26
C GLU A 14 0.50 15.80 -3.25
N PHE A 15 1.07 14.77 -3.89
CA PHE A 15 0.35 13.89 -4.78
C PHE A 15 -0.84 13.22 -4.07
N LYS A 16 -0.66 12.70 -2.85
CA LYS A 16 -1.76 12.12 -2.06
C LYS A 16 -2.90 13.10 -1.81
N LYS A 17 -2.59 14.36 -1.51
CA LYS A 17 -3.63 15.41 -1.35
C LYS A 17 -4.41 15.60 -2.64
N GLN A 18 -3.72 15.66 -3.79
CA GLN A 18 -4.38 15.80 -5.09
C GLN A 18 -5.30 14.60 -5.38
N VAL A 19 -4.88 13.37 -5.07
CA VAL A 19 -5.74 12.19 -5.20
C VAL A 19 -6.98 12.29 -4.32
N ILE A 20 -6.85 12.73 -3.06
CA ILE A 20 -7.98 12.88 -2.14
C ILE A 20 -8.98 13.93 -2.66
N GLU A 21 -8.49 15.09 -3.11
CA GLU A 21 -9.36 16.14 -3.65
C GLU A 21 -10.06 15.68 -4.93
N GLU A 22 -9.34 15.03 -5.84
CA GLU A 22 -9.91 14.53 -7.09
C GLU A 22 -10.94 13.41 -6.83
N ALA A 23 -10.69 12.52 -5.86
CA ALA A 23 -11.65 11.49 -5.47
C ALA A 23 -12.96 12.09 -4.92
N LYS A 24 -12.88 13.22 -4.20
CA LYS A 24 -14.07 13.97 -3.75
C LYS A 24 -14.81 14.62 -4.91
N VAL A 25 -14.08 15.24 -5.85
CA VAL A 25 -14.65 15.95 -7.00
C VAL A 25 -15.36 14.99 -7.94
N GLN A 26 -14.78 13.83 -8.20
CA GLN A 26 -15.33 12.84 -9.12
C GLN A 26 -16.47 12.00 -8.51
N GLU A 27 -16.90 12.31 -7.27
CA GLU A 27 -17.87 11.51 -6.49
C GLU A 27 -17.60 10.01 -6.61
N ILE A 28 -16.32 9.61 -6.62
CA ILE A 28 -15.98 8.19 -6.73
C ILE A 28 -16.55 7.54 -5.48
N GLU A 29 -17.49 6.61 -5.66
CA GLU A 29 -17.99 5.75 -4.61
C GLU A 29 -16.85 4.81 -4.21
N ILE A 30 -15.92 5.35 -3.45
CA ILE A 30 -14.91 4.60 -2.75
C ILE A 30 -15.57 4.19 -1.44
N ASP A 31 -15.73 2.89 -1.21
CA ASP A 31 -16.27 2.32 0.04
C ASP A 31 -15.43 2.66 1.30
N CYS A 32 -14.42 3.52 1.17
CA CYS A 32 -13.53 3.92 2.25
C CYS A 32 -13.16 5.40 2.19
N VAL A 33 -12.94 5.97 3.37
CA VAL A 33 -12.45 7.34 3.53
C VAL A 33 -10.94 7.36 3.30
N LEU A 34 -10.50 8.12 2.28
CA LEU A 34 -9.08 8.38 2.07
C LEU A 34 -8.60 9.49 3.02
N GLU A 35 -7.78 9.11 3.99
CA GLU A 35 -7.07 10.05 4.86
C GLU A 35 -5.59 10.09 4.46
N LEU A 36 -4.99 11.29 4.49
CA LEU A 36 -3.61 11.51 4.02
C LEU A 36 -2.59 10.55 4.67
N ASP A 37 -2.66 10.40 5.99
CA ASP A 37 -1.71 9.58 6.75
C ASP A 37 -2.03 8.07 6.67
N LYS A 38 -3.25 7.70 6.23
CA LYS A 38 -3.71 6.32 6.10
C LYS A 38 -3.86 5.90 4.63
N MET A 39 -3.10 6.53 3.75
CA MET A 39 -3.12 6.24 2.31
C MET A 39 -1.74 5.75 1.89
N ARG A 40 -1.67 4.57 1.30
CA ARG A 40 -0.46 3.99 0.72
C ARG A 40 -0.47 4.15 -0.79
N LEU A 41 0.69 4.51 -1.34
CA LEU A 41 0.94 4.52 -2.78
C LEU A 41 1.91 3.42 -3.14
N ARG A 42 1.57 2.63 -4.14
CA ARG A 42 2.44 1.58 -4.69
C ARG A 42 2.56 1.69 -6.18
N ASN A 43 3.74 1.42 -6.73
CA ASN A 43 3.79 1.17 -8.16
C ASN A 43 3.12 -0.16 -8.51
N LYS A 44 2.47 -0.17 -9.67
CA LYS A 44 1.97 -1.39 -10.28
C LYS A 44 3.07 -1.99 -11.16
N ARG A 45 3.51 -3.21 -10.82
CA ARG A 45 4.46 -3.99 -11.64
C ARG A 45 3.72 -5.17 -12.28
N GLY A 46 3.03 -4.88 -13.38
CA GLY A 46 2.16 -5.86 -14.03
C GLY A 46 0.97 -6.19 -13.12
N VAL A 47 0.85 -7.44 -12.71
CA VAL A 47 -0.20 -7.91 -11.77
C VAL A 47 0.24 -7.87 -10.30
N SER A 48 1.49 -7.49 -10.03
CA SER A 48 2.05 -7.52 -8.67
C SER A 48 2.15 -6.11 -8.08
N PRO A 49 1.75 -5.93 -6.80
CA PRO A 49 2.07 -4.72 -6.07
C PRO A 49 3.59 -4.64 -5.94
N GLY A 50 4.16 -3.50 -6.32
CA GLY A 50 5.59 -3.29 -6.21
C GLY A 50 5.95 -2.39 -5.04
N ARG A 51 6.84 -1.43 -5.30
CA ARG A 51 7.44 -0.57 -4.28
C ARG A 51 6.39 0.38 -3.68
N VAL A 52 6.42 0.51 -2.35
CA VAL A 52 5.70 1.55 -1.59
C VAL A 52 6.43 2.89 -1.69
N TYR A 53 5.69 3.98 -1.86
CA TYR A 53 6.19 5.36 -1.81
C TYR A 53 5.80 6.02 -0.48
N PHE A 54 6.79 6.52 0.25
CA PHE A 54 6.58 7.21 1.53
C PHE A 54 6.43 8.73 1.34
N ASP A 55 5.81 9.41 2.31
CA ASP A 55 5.46 10.84 2.22
C ASP A 55 6.66 11.77 2.04
N ASP A 56 7.84 11.36 2.50
CA ASP A 56 9.10 12.09 2.39
C ASP A 56 9.86 11.79 1.08
N GLU A 57 9.25 11.03 0.17
CA GLU A 57 9.82 10.70 -1.14
C GLU A 57 9.19 11.52 -2.27
N TRP A 58 9.76 11.34 -3.46
CA TRP A 58 9.33 11.98 -4.69
C TRP A 58 8.81 10.93 -5.67
N ILE A 59 7.76 11.27 -6.41
CA ILE A 59 7.25 10.42 -7.48
C ILE A 59 8.30 10.36 -8.60
N ASN A 60 8.79 9.16 -8.89
CA ASN A 60 9.85 8.91 -9.89
C ASN A 60 9.46 7.81 -10.88
N THR A 61 8.16 7.62 -11.10
CA THR A 61 7.65 6.62 -12.04
C THR A 61 6.50 7.20 -12.84
N SER A 62 6.50 6.88 -14.13
CA SER A 62 5.42 7.15 -15.07
C SER A 62 4.42 5.99 -15.19
N ARG A 63 4.53 4.99 -14.31
CA ARG A 63 3.65 3.82 -14.31
C ARG A 63 2.40 4.07 -13.46
N GLU A 64 1.36 3.31 -13.74
CA GLU A 64 0.17 3.23 -12.90
C GLU A 64 0.54 2.94 -11.44
N MET A 65 -0.20 3.55 -10.52
CA MET A 65 -0.06 3.36 -9.09
C MET A 65 -1.36 2.82 -8.49
N TYR A 66 -1.21 1.99 -7.47
CA TYR A 66 -2.30 1.63 -6.58
C TYR A 66 -2.40 2.64 -5.44
N VAL A 67 -3.62 3.08 -5.18
CA VAL A 67 -4.01 3.84 -3.99
C VAL A 67 -4.66 2.84 -3.04
N GLU A 68 -4.00 2.58 -1.91
CA GLU A 68 -4.46 1.61 -0.93
C GLU A 68 -4.83 2.34 0.39
N PRO A 69 -6.10 2.28 0.84
CA PRO A 69 -6.48 2.75 2.16
C PRO A 69 -5.91 1.83 3.26
N LEU A 70 -5.44 2.40 4.35
CA LEU A 70 -4.88 1.69 5.48
C LEU A 70 -5.75 1.88 6.74
N LYS A 71 -5.66 0.93 7.67
CA LYS A 71 -6.30 1.04 9.00
C LYS A 71 -5.56 2.01 9.93
N GLY A 72 -4.31 2.37 9.61
CA GLY A 72 -3.45 3.23 10.40
C GLY A 72 -2.31 3.82 9.55
N PRO A 73 -1.38 4.57 10.16
CA PRO A 73 -0.30 5.21 9.42
C PRO A 73 0.63 4.20 8.77
N GLU A 74 1.19 4.57 7.61
CA GLU A 74 2.19 3.75 6.93
C GLU A 74 3.42 3.57 7.82
N LYS A 75 3.87 2.32 7.95
CA LYS A 75 5.09 2.02 8.70
C LYS A 75 6.29 2.04 7.78
N LYS A 76 7.24 2.92 8.08
CA LYS A 76 8.51 3.04 7.34
C LYS A 76 9.60 2.23 8.02
N TYR A 77 9.96 1.09 7.43
CA TYR A 77 11.08 0.25 7.86
C TYR A 77 12.20 0.25 6.83
N LYS A 78 13.45 -0.02 7.28
CA LYS A 78 14.62 -0.10 6.40
C LYS A 78 14.51 -1.27 5.40
N ALA A 79 13.96 -2.39 5.87
CA ALA A 79 13.59 -3.53 5.05
C ALA A 79 12.27 -4.08 5.60
N GLN A 80 11.30 -4.32 4.73
CA GLN A 80 10.00 -4.85 5.09
C GLN A 80 9.68 -6.01 4.17
N ARG A 81 9.24 -7.14 4.71
CA ARG A 81 8.74 -8.26 3.92
C ARG A 81 7.22 -8.29 4.06
N GLN A 82 6.53 -8.31 2.93
CA GLN A 82 5.08 -8.35 2.89
C GLN A 82 4.66 -9.70 2.30
N VAL A 83 3.67 -10.32 2.93
CA VAL A 83 3.14 -11.63 2.54
C VAL A 83 1.65 -11.49 2.34
N TYR A 84 1.19 -11.85 1.14
CA TYR A 84 -0.23 -11.92 0.82
C TYR A 84 -0.69 -13.36 1.04
N VAL A 85 -1.66 -13.54 1.92
CA VAL A 85 -2.22 -14.85 2.28
C VAL A 85 -3.64 -14.92 1.75
N ILE A 86 -3.96 -16.03 1.10
CA ILE A 86 -5.32 -16.35 0.69
C ILE A 86 -5.63 -17.77 1.15
N ARG A 87 -6.74 -17.94 1.85
CA ARG A 87 -7.15 -19.26 2.35
C ARG A 87 -8.10 -19.90 1.35
N TRP A 88 -7.73 -21.07 0.85
CA TRP A 88 -8.59 -21.91 0.04
C TRP A 88 -9.57 -22.71 0.91
N ARG A 89 -10.86 -22.76 0.54
CA ARG A 89 -11.91 -23.55 1.17
C ARG A 89 -12.43 -24.61 0.18
N PRO A 90 -11.80 -25.80 0.12
CA PRO A 90 -12.13 -26.81 -0.88
C PRO A 90 -13.61 -27.23 -0.89
N SER A 91 -14.22 -27.36 0.29
CA SER A 91 -15.62 -27.79 0.44
C SER A 91 -16.65 -26.79 -0.12
N GLN A 92 -16.25 -25.52 -0.29
CA GLN A 92 -17.10 -24.45 -0.81
C GLN A 92 -16.68 -24.01 -2.22
N CYS A 93 -15.62 -24.61 -2.76
CA CYS A 93 -14.98 -24.16 -4.00
C CYS A 93 -14.70 -22.64 -4.01
N SER A 94 -14.29 -22.09 -2.87
CA SER A 94 -14.12 -20.64 -2.67
C SER A 94 -12.81 -20.29 -1.97
N VAL A 95 -12.36 -19.05 -2.16
CA VAL A 95 -11.23 -18.46 -1.43
C VAL A 95 -11.73 -17.37 -0.50
N ASP A 96 -11.07 -17.21 0.65
CA ASP A 96 -11.26 -16.03 1.50
C ASP A 96 -10.67 -14.78 0.82
N PRO A 97 -11.07 -13.56 1.25
CA PRO A 97 -10.38 -12.34 0.84
C PRO A 97 -8.87 -12.43 1.11
N ILE A 98 -8.08 -11.76 0.27
CA ILE A 98 -6.62 -11.69 0.44
C ILE A 98 -6.31 -10.86 1.69
N GLU A 99 -5.47 -11.41 2.56
CA GLU A 99 -4.94 -10.72 3.73
C GLU A 99 -3.47 -10.33 3.49
N GLU A 100 -3.09 -9.10 3.80
CA GLU A 100 -1.69 -8.66 3.80
C GLU A 100 -1.11 -8.76 5.21
N ILE A 101 -0.01 -9.49 5.35
CA ILE A 101 0.77 -9.62 6.57
C ILE A 101 2.12 -8.94 6.36
N ILE A 102 2.44 -7.99 7.23
CA ILE A 102 3.75 -7.34 7.28
C ILE A 102 4.62 -8.13 8.25
N LEU A 103 5.71 -8.70 7.74
CA LEU A 103 6.74 -9.36 8.52
C LEU A 103 7.85 -8.36 8.86
N ASP A 104 7.91 -8.00 10.13
CA ASP A 104 8.94 -7.13 10.69
C ASP A 104 10.12 -8.00 11.15
N ASN A 105 11.30 -7.84 10.55
CA ASN A 105 12.50 -8.62 10.92
C ASN A 105 13.09 -8.23 12.28
N ASP A 106 12.66 -7.10 12.85
CA ASP A 106 13.19 -6.54 14.09
C ASP A 106 12.34 -6.90 15.33
N ASP A 107 11.39 -7.85 15.20
CA ASP A 107 10.59 -8.30 16.34
C ASP A 107 11.45 -9.19 17.27
N PRO A 108 11.82 -8.73 18.49
CA PRO A 108 12.76 -9.44 19.37
C PRO A 108 12.22 -10.78 19.90
N LYS A 109 10.96 -11.12 19.59
CA LYS A 109 10.39 -12.45 19.88
C LYS A 109 10.94 -13.56 18.99
N HIS A 110 11.58 -13.22 17.87
CA HIS A 110 12.12 -14.19 16.92
C HIS A 110 13.65 -14.26 16.92
N SER A 111 14.33 -13.44 17.72
CA SER A 111 15.76 -13.60 18.01
C SER A 111 15.95 -14.62 19.15
N ALA A 112 15.78 -15.90 18.82
CA ALA A 112 16.38 -16.95 19.65
C ALA A 112 17.90 -16.79 19.57
N SER A 113 18.47 -16.07 20.54
CA SER A 113 19.92 -16.06 20.74
C SER A 113 20.34 -17.48 21.14
N PRO A 114 21.28 -18.13 20.43
CA PRO A 114 21.92 -19.30 20.98
C PRO A 114 22.88 -18.78 22.06
N ASN A 115 22.51 -18.98 23.32
CA ASN A 115 23.41 -18.74 24.45
C ASN A 115 24.66 -19.61 24.25
N GLY A 116 25.83 -18.95 24.18
CA GLY A 116 27.14 -19.55 24.36
C GLY A 116 27.63 -19.37 25.78
#